data_AF-B4D151-F1
#
_entry.id   AF-B4D151-F1
#
_cell.length_a   1.000
_cell.length_b   1.000
_cell.length_c   1.000
_cell.angle_alpha   90.00
_cell.angle_beta   90.00
_cell.angle_gamma   90.00
#
_symmetry.space_group_name_H-M   'P 1'
#
loop_
_entity.id
_entity.type
_entity.pdbx_description
1 polymer ?
#
loop_
_entity_poly.entity_id
_entity_poly.type
_entity_poly.pdbx_seq_one_letter_code
_entity_poly.pdbx_strand_id
1 'polypeptide(L)'
;MNWYYALGDQRQGPVSDSELDALIASGKINENTLIWKEGMANWQPLKDARPSGPGGEAVPPGWIRCTATGRYFPPEEIVYLDGKPYSAAAKESVLQGVMQTGALPGTELGRNGPPWENRDQLGFFPAIWQTVKGCLTEPAATFANMRRDGGLGAPLGYLVITSWAGGLVTILSQAVIQLGTNPVLSQNQKTPFPMVWGAGMLVAWALLLPVIAIINSFVTSGLTHLALMICQGAKQPFETTYRTYCYAMGSAAALQVIPICGAYASGIWGLVVLCIGISKMHEISTGRAVLGVLLPMIVCCAVIVFVVVAVAGGIAATQAHH
;
A
#
# COMPACT_ATOMS: atom_id res chain seq x y z
N MET A 1 18.45 -8.30 21.94
CA MET A 1 19.81 -7.92 22.42
C MET A 1 19.69 -6.55 23.06
N ASN A 2 20.63 -6.15 23.92
CA ASN A 2 20.55 -4.85 24.61
C ASN A 2 21.36 -3.79 23.87
N TRP A 3 20.71 -2.67 23.55
CA TRP A 3 21.29 -1.50 22.90
C TRP A 3 21.54 -0.38 23.91
N TYR A 4 22.55 0.43 23.60
CA TYR A 4 22.82 1.68 24.27
C TYR A 4 22.91 2.79 23.22
N TYR A 5 22.51 4.00 23.59
CA TYR A 5 22.52 5.16 22.70
C TYR A 5 23.03 6.39 23.44
N ALA A 6 23.61 7.35 22.71
CA ALA A 6 24.13 8.60 23.27
C ALA A 6 23.11 9.73 23.10
N LEU A 7 22.80 10.44 24.20
CA LEU A 7 22.06 11.71 24.18
C LEU A 7 22.96 12.77 24.80
N GLY A 8 23.54 13.63 23.96
CA GLY A 8 24.66 14.48 24.39
C GLY A 8 25.87 13.63 24.77
N ASP A 9 26.51 13.94 25.91
CA ASP A 9 27.66 13.20 26.42
C ASP A 9 27.28 12.02 27.35
N GLN A 10 25.99 11.71 27.48
CA GLN A 10 25.52 10.65 28.37
C GLN A 10 25.07 9.40 27.63
N ARG A 11 25.56 8.26 28.13
CA ARG A 11 25.14 6.91 27.70
C ARG A 11 23.78 6.57 28.32
N GLN A 12 22.83 6.20 27.47
CA GLN A 12 21.49 5.74 27.85
C GLN A 12 21.31 4.26 27.48
N GLY A 13 20.53 3.53 28.27
CA GLY A 13 20.28 2.09 28.11
C GLY A 13 20.62 1.27 29.37
N PRO A 14 20.47 -0.07 29.32
CA PRO A 14 20.14 -0.88 28.14
C PRO A 14 18.67 -0.73 27.70
N VAL A 15 18.44 -0.72 26.39
CA VAL A 15 17.10 -0.79 25.78
C VAL A 15 17.02 -1.97 24.81
N SER A 16 15.83 -2.55 24.67
CA SER A 16 15.54 -3.61 23.69
C SER A 16 15.45 -3.05 22.26
N ASP A 17 15.47 -3.94 21.26
CA ASP A 17 15.30 -3.56 19.85
C ASP A 17 13.97 -2.83 19.57
N SER A 18 12.88 -3.22 20.25
CA SER A 18 11.56 -2.60 20.10
C SER A 18 11.49 -1.22 20.77
N GLU A 19 12.14 -1.05 21.92
CA GLU A 19 12.27 0.25 22.58
C GLU A 19 13.15 1.19 21.78
N LEU A 20 14.22 0.69 21.17
CA LEU A 20 15.05 1.46 20.25
C LEU A 20 14.24 1.89 19.01
N ASP A 21 13.43 1.00 18.43
CA ASP A 21 12.51 1.34 17.33
C ASP A 21 11.51 2.42 17.75
N ALA A 22 10.98 2.38 18.97
CA ALA A 22 10.10 3.42 19.51
C ALA A 22 10.84 4.76 19.70
N LEU A 23 12.11 4.74 20.12
CA LEU A 23 12.94 5.94 20.25
C LEU A 23 13.21 6.61 18.90
N ILE A 24 13.45 5.80 17.85
CA ILE A 24 13.60 6.29 16.47
C ILE A 24 12.27 6.87 15.97
N ALA A 25 11.16 6.12 16.13
CA ALA A 25 9.84 6.53 15.68
C ALA A 25 9.35 7.82 16.38
N SER A 26 9.72 8.00 17.65
CA SER A 26 9.44 9.22 18.42
C SER A 26 10.34 10.40 18.05
N GLY A 27 11.38 10.19 17.24
CA GLY A 27 12.38 11.21 16.89
C GLY A 27 13.34 11.57 18.01
N LYS A 28 13.31 10.85 19.14
CA LYS A 28 14.20 11.08 20.29
C LYS A 28 15.65 10.77 19.98
N ILE A 29 15.90 9.87 19.03
CA ILE A 29 17.22 9.60 18.44
C ILE A 29 17.09 9.66 16.92
N ASN A 30 18.16 10.08 16.23
CA ASN A 30 18.20 10.27 14.79
C ASN A 30 19.34 9.47 14.13
N GLU A 31 19.46 9.55 12.81
CA GLU A 31 20.44 8.82 12.00
C GLU A 31 21.91 9.02 12.41
N ASN A 32 22.23 10.19 12.99
CA ASN A 32 23.58 10.52 13.46
C ASN A 32 23.78 10.21 14.95
N THR A 33 22.73 9.78 15.66
CA THR A 33 22.85 9.38 17.07
C THR A 33 23.75 8.16 17.18
N LEU A 34 24.79 8.25 18.01
CA LEU A 34 25.70 7.14 18.26
C LEU A 34 24.97 6.05 19.06
N ILE A 35 25.02 4.83 18.54
CA ILE A 35 24.51 3.63 19.19
C ILE A 35 25.61 2.60 19.33
N TRP A 36 25.44 1.71 20.31
CA TRP A 36 26.35 0.61 20.57
C TRP A 36 25.58 -0.58 21.13
N LYS A 37 25.93 -1.78 20.67
CA LYS A 37 25.49 -3.05 21.27
C LYS A 37 26.70 -3.86 21.69
N GLU A 38 26.48 -4.75 22.65
CA GLU A 38 27.49 -5.71 23.07
C GLU A 38 27.98 -6.53 21.85
N GLY A 39 29.29 -6.49 21.60
CA GLY A 39 29.94 -7.07 20.43
C GLY A 39 30.40 -6.06 19.36
N MET A 40 30.01 -4.78 19.44
CA MET A 40 30.55 -3.74 18.55
C MET A 40 31.93 -3.23 19.01
N ALA A 41 32.84 -3.03 18.06
CA ALA A 41 34.19 -2.53 18.34
C ALA A 41 34.21 -1.09 18.88
N ASN A 42 33.30 -0.25 18.41
CA ASN A 42 33.19 1.16 18.77
C ASN A 42 31.73 1.63 18.64
N TRP A 43 31.42 2.77 19.26
CA TRP A 43 30.15 3.48 19.05
C TRP A 43 30.05 3.93 17.59
N GLN A 44 28.90 3.72 16.97
CA GLN A 44 28.68 4.04 15.56
C GLN A 44 27.36 4.79 15.37
N PRO A 45 27.26 5.71 14.40
CA PRO A 45 26.00 6.36 14.07
C PRO A 45 24.90 5.36 13.74
N LEU A 46 23.65 5.67 14.10
CA LEU A 46 22.49 4.81 13.90
C LEU A 46 22.35 4.34 12.44
N LYS A 47 22.62 5.22 11.48
CA LYS A 47 22.60 4.89 10.04
C LYS A 47 23.63 3.82 9.64
N ASP A 48 24.80 3.80 10.27
CA ASP A 48 25.90 2.88 9.95
C ASP A 48 25.72 1.56 10.71
N ALA A 49 25.34 1.66 11.97
CA ALA A 49 25.10 0.52 12.85
C ALA A 49 23.81 -0.23 12.54
N ARG A 50 22.82 0.45 11.95
CA ARG A 50 21.48 -0.08 11.69
C ARG A 50 20.82 0.63 10.50
N PRO A 51 21.32 0.42 9.27
CA PRO A 51 20.75 1.04 8.09
C PRO A 51 19.27 0.67 7.97
N SER A 52 18.43 1.68 8.11
CA SER A 52 16.99 1.54 8.06
C SER A 52 16.57 1.49 6.59
N GLY A 53 16.15 0.33 6.08
CA GLY A 53 15.30 0.32 4.89
C GLY A 53 13.86 0.66 5.33
N PRO A 54 13.12 1.61 4.71
CA PRO A 54 13.34 2.28 3.43
C PRO A 54 13.38 3.83 3.54
N GLY A 55 14.53 4.41 3.23
CA GLY A 55 14.70 5.86 3.04
C GLY A 55 16.06 6.14 2.39
N GLY A 56 16.07 6.34 1.08
CA GLY A 56 17.08 7.17 0.41
C GLY A 56 18.46 6.61 0.04
N GLU A 57 19.00 5.56 0.65
CA GLU A 57 20.35 5.06 0.30
C GLU A 57 20.42 3.59 -0.10
N ALA A 58 21.32 3.33 -1.07
CA ALA A 58 21.56 2.02 -1.67
C ALA A 58 22.11 1.03 -0.63
N VAL A 59 21.54 -0.18 -0.61
CA VAL A 59 22.02 -1.30 0.19
C VAL A 59 23.51 -1.54 -0.12
N PRO A 60 24.40 -1.61 0.88
CA PRO A 60 25.82 -1.86 0.64
C PRO A 60 26.05 -3.19 -0.12
N PRO A 61 27.04 -3.26 -1.02
CA PRO A 61 27.33 -4.48 -1.76
C PRO A 61 27.58 -5.67 -0.83
N GLY A 62 26.94 -6.81 -1.12
CA GLY A 62 27.12 -8.06 -0.38
C GLY A 62 26.22 -8.21 0.85
N TRP A 63 25.42 -7.22 1.22
CA TRP A 63 24.41 -7.38 2.27
C TRP A 63 23.28 -8.31 1.82
N ILE A 64 22.82 -9.13 2.74
CA ILE A 64 21.89 -10.22 2.47
C ILE A 64 20.55 -9.92 3.16
N ARG A 65 19.47 -10.13 2.41
CA ARG A 65 18.12 -9.86 2.90
C ARG A 65 17.63 -11.01 3.78
N CYS A 66 17.27 -10.72 5.03
CA CYS A 66 16.69 -11.71 5.93
C CYS A 66 15.27 -12.11 5.47
N THR A 67 15.02 -13.41 5.40
CA THR A 67 13.74 -13.99 4.98
C THR A 67 12.58 -13.66 5.92
N ALA A 68 12.79 -13.71 7.24
CA ALA A 68 11.72 -13.45 8.21
C ALA A 68 11.42 -11.95 8.44
N THR A 69 12.43 -11.08 8.43
CA THR A 69 12.26 -9.66 8.79
C THR A 69 12.22 -8.73 7.56
N GLY A 70 12.69 -9.20 6.41
CA GLY A 70 12.77 -8.43 5.17
C GLY A 70 13.83 -7.32 5.16
N ARG A 71 14.56 -7.12 6.26
CA ARG A 71 15.65 -6.15 6.41
C ARG A 71 16.96 -6.75 5.87
N TYR A 72 17.88 -5.88 5.44
CA TYR A 72 19.21 -6.28 4.98
C TYR A 72 20.19 -6.30 6.15
N PHE A 73 21.07 -7.29 6.18
CA PHE A 73 22.10 -7.47 7.19
C PHE A 73 23.43 -7.84 6.52
N PRO A 74 24.57 -7.56 7.16
CA PRO A 74 25.84 -8.00 6.63
C PRO A 74 25.95 -9.54 6.73
N PRO A 75 26.75 -10.21 5.86
CA PRO A 75 26.82 -11.67 5.77
C PRO A 75 27.08 -12.38 7.10
N GLU A 76 27.84 -11.77 8.01
CA GLU A 76 28.18 -12.29 9.33
C GLU A 76 26.99 -12.36 10.31
N GLU A 77 25.93 -11.59 10.08
CA GLU A 77 24.72 -11.63 10.91
C GLU A 77 23.64 -12.57 10.35
N ILE A 78 23.94 -13.28 9.26
CA ILE A 78 23.02 -14.19 8.59
C ILE A 78 23.36 -15.65 8.89
N VAL A 79 22.33 -16.40 9.26
CA VAL A 79 22.34 -17.85 9.42
C VAL A 79 21.44 -18.45 8.37
N TYR A 80 21.93 -19.47 7.67
CA TYR A 80 21.13 -20.20 6.69
C TYR A 80 20.39 -21.36 7.35
N LEU A 81 19.06 -21.33 7.31
CA LEU A 81 18.20 -22.43 7.74
C LEU A 81 17.44 -22.93 6.51
N ASP A 82 17.59 -24.21 6.18
CA ASP A 82 16.99 -24.79 4.96
C ASP A 82 17.34 -23.97 3.69
N GLY A 83 18.60 -23.54 3.58
CA GLY A 83 19.09 -22.73 2.47
C GLY A 83 18.59 -21.28 2.42
N LYS A 84 17.76 -20.83 3.38
CA LYS A 84 17.20 -19.47 3.43
C LYS A 84 17.95 -18.61 4.47
N PRO A 85 18.27 -17.34 4.15
CA PRO A 85 18.99 -16.45 5.07
C PRO A 85 18.10 -15.87 6.16
N TYR A 86 18.44 -16.11 7.42
CA TYR A 86 17.78 -15.55 8.61
C TYR A 86 18.76 -14.74 9.44
N SER A 87 18.37 -13.53 9.84
CA SER A 87 19.20 -12.74 10.75
C SER A 87 19.03 -13.16 12.20
N ALA A 88 20.02 -12.85 13.04
CA ALA A 88 19.90 -13.07 14.48
C ALA A 88 18.67 -12.37 15.10
N ALA A 89 18.25 -11.24 14.55
CA ALA A 89 17.03 -10.52 14.95
C ALA A 89 15.74 -11.30 14.66
N ALA A 90 15.77 -12.26 13.71
CA ALA A 90 14.64 -13.11 13.39
C ALA A 90 14.50 -14.33 14.32
N LYS A 91 15.41 -14.53 15.28
CA LYS A 91 15.44 -15.75 16.12
C LYS A 91 14.10 -16.05 16.78
N GLU A 92 13.45 -15.04 17.34
CA GLU A 92 12.22 -15.21 18.09
C GLU A 92 11.03 -15.56 17.19
N SER A 93 10.92 -14.91 16.03
CA SER A 93 9.89 -15.26 15.03
C SER A 93 10.14 -16.64 14.44
N VAL A 94 11.40 -17.03 14.21
CA VAL A 94 11.78 -18.36 13.74
C VAL A 94 11.38 -19.43 14.75
N LEU A 95 11.70 -19.24 16.03
CA LEU A 95 11.32 -20.17 17.09
C LEU A 95 9.80 -20.28 17.22
N GLN A 96 9.07 -19.16 17.20
CA GLN A 96 7.61 -19.17 17.27
C GLN A 96 6.99 -19.88 16.06
N GLY A 97 7.48 -19.62 14.84
CA GLY A 97 6.99 -20.29 13.62
C GLY A 97 7.17 -21.80 13.68
N VAL A 98 8.35 -22.27 14.06
CA VAL A 98 8.62 -23.71 14.19
C VAL A 98 7.78 -24.34 15.30
N MET A 99 7.59 -23.66 16.45
CA MET A 99 6.79 -24.18 17.56
C MET A 99 5.29 -24.25 17.25
N GLN A 100 4.75 -23.27 16.52
CA GLN A 100 3.32 -23.18 16.24
C GLN A 100 2.89 -23.97 15.00
N THR A 101 3.68 -23.90 13.92
CA THR A 101 3.30 -24.42 12.61
C THR A 101 4.28 -25.47 12.07
N GLY A 102 5.41 -25.70 12.74
CA GLY A 102 6.47 -26.60 12.25
C GLY A 102 7.25 -26.04 11.06
N ALA A 103 7.04 -24.78 10.69
CA ALA A 103 7.65 -24.16 9.51
C ALA A 103 8.47 -22.92 9.87
N LEU A 104 9.57 -22.70 9.15
CA LEU A 104 10.36 -21.46 9.29
C LEU A 104 9.55 -20.27 8.73
N PRO A 105 9.54 -19.09 9.38
CA PRO A 105 8.89 -17.88 8.86
C PRO A 105 9.48 -17.45 7.52
N GLY A 106 8.67 -16.90 6.63
CA GLY A 106 9.11 -16.48 5.28
C GLY A 106 9.54 -17.64 4.37
N THR A 107 9.11 -18.88 4.65
CA THR A 107 9.45 -20.09 3.88
C THR A 107 8.98 -20.11 2.43
N GLU A 108 8.34 -19.08 1.91
CA GLU A 108 7.84 -19.07 0.53
C GLU A 108 8.94 -18.68 -0.48
N LEU A 109 9.98 -19.52 -0.58
CA LEU A 109 10.85 -19.61 -1.76
C LEU A 109 9.95 -19.86 -2.97
N GLY A 110 9.70 -18.81 -3.76
CA GLY A 110 8.90 -18.91 -4.98
C GLY A 110 8.06 -17.68 -5.28
N ARG A 111 7.76 -16.85 -4.27
CA ARG A 111 7.01 -15.60 -4.48
C ARG A 111 7.97 -14.41 -4.56
N ASN A 112 8.34 -14.04 -5.78
CA ASN A 112 9.25 -12.91 -6.03
C ASN A 112 8.57 -11.54 -5.90
N GLY A 113 7.25 -11.52 -5.69
CA GLY A 113 6.48 -10.29 -5.73
C GLY A 113 6.21 -9.84 -7.17
N PRO A 114 5.25 -8.92 -7.38
CA PRO A 114 5.05 -8.28 -8.67
C PRO A 114 6.32 -7.51 -9.08
N PRO A 115 6.54 -7.26 -10.39
CA PRO A 115 7.72 -6.56 -10.90
C PRO A 115 8.05 -5.24 -10.18
N TRP A 116 7.03 -4.51 -9.68
CA TRP A 116 7.18 -3.30 -8.87
C TRP A 116 8.03 -3.47 -7.60
N GLU A 117 7.99 -4.65 -6.98
CA GLU A 117 8.78 -4.96 -5.79
C GLU A 117 10.25 -5.22 -6.11
N ASN A 118 10.57 -5.47 -7.38
CA ASN A 118 11.92 -5.69 -7.90
C ASN A 118 12.40 -4.52 -8.78
N ARG A 119 11.84 -3.32 -8.57
CA ARG A 119 12.15 -2.11 -9.36
C ARG A 119 13.61 -1.68 -9.27
N ASP A 120 14.32 -2.06 -8.21
CA ASP A 120 15.75 -1.78 -8.06
C ASP A 120 16.59 -2.52 -9.11
N GLN A 121 16.09 -3.65 -9.64
CA GLN A 121 16.72 -4.42 -10.71
C GLN A 121 16.14 -4.10 -12.09
N LEU A 122 14.82 -3.90 -12.18
CA LEU A 122 14.09 -3.71 -13.43
C LEU A 122 14.05 -2.24 -13.91
N GLY A 123 14.35 -1.29 -13.03
CA GLY A 123 14.11 0.13 -13.24
C GLY A 123 12.66 0.55 -13.02
N PHE A 124 12.44 1.85 -12.83
CA PHE A 124 11.15 2.41 -12.40
C PHE A 124 10.00 2.16 -13.40
N PHE A 125 10.14 2.61 -14.65
CA PHE A 125 9.08 2.49 -15.65
C PHE A 125 8.80 1.05 -16.10
N PRO A 126 9.82 0.20 -16.36
CA PRO A 126 9.58 -1.20 -16.69
C PRO A 126 8.84 -1.95 -15.57
N ALA A 127 9.18 -1.66 -14.31
CA ALA A 127 8.52 -2.27 -13.16
C ALA A 127 7.03 -1.90 -13.07
N ILE A 128 6.67 -0.64 -13.33
CA ILE A 128 5.25 -0.21 -13.40
C ILE A 128 4.55 -0.93 -14.55
N TRP A 129 5.09 -0.85 -15.76
CA TRP A 129 4.45 -1.42 -16.96
C TRP A 129 4.24 -2.93 -16.82
N GLN A 130 5.25 -3.66 -16.36
CA GLN A 130 5.14 -5.12 -16.19
C GLN A 130 4.16 -5.50 -15.07
N THR A 131 4.07 -4.70 -14.00
CA THR A 131 3.08 -4.93 -12.93
C THR A 131 1.67 -4.67 -13.43
N VAL A 132 1.44 -3.54 -14.11
CA VAL A 132 0.15 -3.22 -14.74
C VAL A 132 -0.25 -4.34 -15.70
N LYS A 133 0.63 -4.72 -16.62
CA LYS A 133 0.38 -5.80 -17.58
C LYS A 133 0.03 -7.11 -16.85
N GLY A 134 0.86 -7.55 -15.90
CA GLY A 134 0.64 -8.79 -15.17
C GLY A 134 -0.70 -8.81 -14.43
N CYS A 135 -1.01 -7.76 -13.67
CA CYS A 135 -2.28 -7.66 -12.94
C CYS A 135 -3.49 -7.61 -13.88
N LEU A 136 -3.39 -6.96 -15.05
CA LEU A 136 -4.51 -6.80 -15.97
C LEU A 136 -4.71 -8.00 -16.90
N THR A 137 -3.66 -8.72 -17.30
CA THR A 137 -3.77 -9.83 -18.26
C THR A 137 -3.68 -11.19 -17.61
N GLU A 138 -2.87 -11.32 -16.55
CA GLU A 138 -2.60 -12.59 -15.85
C GLU A 138 -2.72 -12.45 -14.33
N PRO A 139 -3.87 -11.97 -13.80
CA PRO A 139 -4.02 -11.67 -12.38
C PRO A 139 -3.77 -12.89 -11.49
N ALA A 140 -4.25 -14.08 -11.90
CA ALA A 140 -4.09 -15.29 -11.11
C ALA A 140 -2.60 -15.66 -10.90
N ALA A 141 -1.78 -15.57 -11.95
CA ALA A 141 -0.34 -15.85 -11.86
C ALA A 141 0.38 -14.74 -11.09
N THR A 142 0.03 -13.48 -11.34
CA THR A 142 0.63 -12.32 -10.68
C THR A 142 0.42 -12.36 -9.17
N PHE A 143 -0.82 -12.62 -8.71
CA PHE A 143 -1.11 -12.74 -7.29
C PHE A 143 -0.59 -14.05 -6.70
N ALA A 144 -0.58 -15.17 -7.43
CA ALA A 144 0.06 -16.39 -6.93
C ALA A 144 1.57 -16.21 -6.66
N ASN A 145 2.24 -15.29 -7.37
CA ASN A 145 3.64 -14.92 -7.16
C ASN A 145 3.82 -13.72 -6.20
N MET A 146 2.74 -13.06 -5.76
CA MET A 146 2.81 -11.89 -4.87
C MET A 146 3.15 -12.30 -3.44
N ARG A 147 4.07 -11.57 -2.81
CA ARG A 147 4.41 -11.80 -1.41
C ARG A 147 3.24 -11.45 -0.50
N ARG A 148 2.99 -12.27 0.52
CA ARG A 148 1.96 -12.07 1.55
C ARG A 148 2.36 -11.00 2.57
N ASP A 149 3.67 -10.86 2.78
CA ASP A 149 4.32 -9.99 3.74
C ASP A 149 5.53 -9.25 3.13
N GLY A 150 6.04 -8.23 3.84
CA GLY A 150 7.16 -7.40 3.39
C GLY A 150 6.96 -5.90 3.52
N GLY A 151 5.95 -5.46 4.26
CA GLY A 151 5.62 -4.07 4.51
C GLY A 151 4.65 -3.47 3.50
N LEU A 152 3.96 -2.41 3.92
CA LEU A 152 2.92 -1.75 3.12
C LEU A 152 3.47 -0.67 2.17
N GLY A 153 4.73 -0.24 2.36
CA GLY A 153 5.30 0.91 1.67
C GLY A 153 5.42 0.75 0.15
N ALA A 154 5.96 -0.37 -0.33
CA ALA A 154 6.05 -0.65 -1.77
C ALA A 154 4.66 -0.69 -2.47
N PRO A 155 3.68 -1.47 -1.98
CA PRO A 155 2.34 -1.50 -2.58
C PRO A 155 1.62 -0.15 -2.48
N LEU A 156 1.73 0.56 -1.35
CA LEU A 156 1.15 1.90 -1.22
C LEU A 156 1.78 2.88 -2.22
N GLY A 157 3.10 2.87 -2.38
CA GLY A 157 3.80 3.69 -3.36
C GLY A 157 3.33 3.39 -4.78
N TYR A 158 3.15 2.12 -5.13
CA TYR A 158 2.59 1.72 -6.42
C TYR A 158 1.19 2.31 -6.65
N LEU A 159 0.29 2.13 -5.68
CA LEU A 159 -1.07 2.64 -5.74
C LEU A 159 -1.08 4.15 -5.93
N VAL A 160 -0.32 4.89 -5.10
CA VAL A 160 -0.27 6.35 -5.18
C VAL A 160 0.22 6.79 -6.56
N ILE A 161 1.33 6.25 -7.05
CA ILE A 161 1.93 6.66 -8.33
C ILE A 161 0.96 6.39 -9.50
N THR A 162 0.39 5.19 -9.55
CA THR A 162 -0.53 4.78 -10.62
C THR A 162 -1.87 5.50 -10.56
N SER A 163 -2.45 5.69 -9.37
CA SER A 163 -3.68 6.45 -9.18
C SER A 163 -3.51 7.93 -9.52
N TRP A 164 -2.35 8.54 -9.19
CA TRP A 164 -2.09 9.93 -9.54
C TRP A 164 -1.93 10.11 -11.06
N ALA A 165 -1.21 9.20 -11.72
CA ALA A 165 -1.09 9.19 -13.17
C ALA A 165 -2.47 9.07 -13.85
N GLY A 166 -3.32 8.12 -13.41
CA GLY A 166 -4.68 7.96 -13.93
C GLY A 166 -5.59 9.16 -13.65
N GLY A 167 -5.47 9.76 -12.46
CA GLY A 167 -6.25 10.94 -12.05
C GLY A 167 -5.93 12.17 -12.90
N LEU A 168 -4.65 12.42 -13.19
CA LEU A 168 -4.23 13.53 -14.07
C LEU A 168 -4.80 13.37 -15.48
N VAL A 169 -4.73 12.17 -16.05
CA VAL A 169 -5.30 11.91 -17.39
C VAL A 169 -6.81 12.16 -17.40
N THR A 170 -7.50 11.77 -16.32
CA THR A 170 -8.94 12.01 -16.18
C THR A 170 -9.26 13.51 -16.11
N ILE A 171 -8.51 14.28 -15.30
CA ILE A 171 -8.68 15.73 -15.19
C ILE A 171 -8.47 16.40 -16.56
N LEU A 172 -7.42 16.01 -17.28
CA LEU A 172 -7.13 16.54 -18.62
C LEU A 172 -8.24 16.20 -19.61
N SER A 173 -8.72 14.95 -19.61
CA SER A 173 -9.81 14.51 -20.49
C SER A 173 -11.11 15.26 -20.20
N GLN A 174 -11.43 15.50 -18.93
CA GLN A 174 -12.59 16.29 -18.53
C GLN A 174 -12.47 17.77 -18.94
N ALA A 175 -11.29 18.37 -18.83
CA ALA A 175 -11.05 19.72 -19.29
C ALA A 175 -11.28 19.86 -20.81
N VAL A 176 -10.81 18.89 -21.61
CA VAL A 176 -11.06 18.85 -23.07
C VAL A 176 -12.55 18.73 -23.39
N ILE A 177 -13.28 17.86 -22.68
CA ILE A 177 -14.73 17.71 -22.87
C ILE A 177 -15.44 19.02 -22.53
N GLN A 178 -15.13 19.65 -21.40
CA GLN A 178 -15.75 20.92 -21.01
C GLN A 178 -15.46 22.06 -21.99
N LEU A 179 -14.29 22.08 -22.62
CA LEU A 179 -13.94 23.03 -23.69
C LEU A 179 -14.70 22.73 -24.99
N GLY A 180 -15.04 21.46 -25.25
CA GLY A 180 -15.77 21.04 -26.46
C GLY A 180 -17.30 21.08 -26.34
N THR A 181 -17.86 20.95 -25.12
CA THR A 181 -19.31 20.95 -24.88
C THR A 181 -19.85 22.30 -24.40
N ASN A 182 -19.01 23.15 -23.81
CA ASN A 182 -19.37 24.56 -23.69
C ASN A 182 -19.17 25.22 -25.06
N PRO A 183 -20.19 25.87 -25.64
CA PRO A 183 -19.96 26.69 -26.81
C PRO A 183 -18.90 27.73 -26.44
N VAL A 184 -17.86 27.80 -27.25
CA VAL A 184 -16.64 28.65 -27.15
C VAL A 184 -16.92 30.16 -26.98
N LEU A 185 -18.16 30.59 -26.77
CA LEU A 185 -18.57 31.98 -26.63
C LEU A 185 -19.67 32.14 -25.56
N SER A 186 -19.35 31.88 -24.28
CA SER A 186 -19.91 32.71 -23.21
C SER A 186 -19.20 34.08 -23.26
N GLN A 187 -19.44 34.82 -24.34
CA GLN A 187 -18.84 36.11 -24.69
C GLN A 187 -19.21 37.23 -23.70
N ASN A 188 -19.91 36.92 -22.61
CA ASN A 188 -20.45 37.88 -21.66
C ASN A 188 -19.84 37.77 -20.25
N GLN A 189 -18.88 36.88 -20.01
CA GLN A 189 -18.22 36.77 -18.71
C GLN A 189 -16.97 37.67 -18.65
N LYS A 190 -17.20 38.96 -18.36
CA LYS A 190 -16.14 39.98 -18.23
C LYS A 190 -15.24 39.84 -16.99
N THR A 191 -15.42 38.79 -16.19
CA THR A 191 -14.65 38.58 -14.96
C THR A 191 -13.67 37.43 -15.15
N PRO A 192 -12.35 37.62 -14.96
CA PRO A 192 -11.37 36.52 -14.94
C PRO A 192 -11.50 35.65 -13.68
N PHE A 193 -12.28 36.10 -12.69
CA PHE A 193 -12.50 35.44 -11.40
C PHE A 193 -12.98 33.98 -11.50
N PRO A 194 -13.96 33.60 -12.34
CA PRO A 194 -14.45 32.21 -12.46
C PRO A 194 -13.42 31.26 -13.09
N MET A 195 -12.56 31.75 -13.99
CA MET A 195 -11.50 30.96 -14.61
C MET A 195 -10.33 30.72 -13.64
N VAL A 196 -9.87 31.76 -12.93
CA VAL A 196 -8.80 31.65 -11.93
C VAL A 196 -9.25 30.79 -10.74
N TRP A 197 -10.49 30.97 -10.28
CA TRP A 197 -11.09 30.14 -9.23
C TRP A 197 -11.21 28.66 -9.67
N GLY A 198 -11.68 28.41 -10.90
CA GLY A 198 -11.77 27.06 -11.46
C GLY A 198 -10.42 26.36 -11.59
N ALA A 199 -9.39 27.05 -12.11
CA ALA A 199 -8.04 26.51 -12.19
C ALA A 199 -7.43 26.26 -10.78
N GLY A 200 -7.64 27.18 -9.84
CA GLY A 200 -7.21 27.01 -8.45
C GLY A 200 -7.87 25.81 -7.77
N MET A 201 -9.18 25.60 -7.97
CA MET A 201 -9.88 24.42 -7.46
C MET A 201 -9.37 23.12 -8.08
N LEU A 202 -9.07 23.09 -9.38
CA LEU A 202 -8.51 21.91 -10.05
C LEU A 202 -7.13 21.52 -9.49
N VAL A 203 -6.25 22.50 -9.26
CA VAL A 203 -4.92 22.28 -8.66
C VAL A 203 -5.07 21.82 -7.21
N ALA A 204 -5.93 22.47 -6.41
CA ALA A 204 -6.20 22.05 -5.05
C ALA A 204 -6.74 20.61 -4.99
N TRP A 205 -7.63 20.25 -5.90
CA TRP A 205 -8.18 18.90 -5.99
C TRP A 205 -7.11 17.87 -6.36
N ALA A 206 -6.26 18.16 -7.35
CA ALA A 206 -5.15 17.28 -7.75
C ALA A 206 -4.16 17.00 -6.59
N LEU A 207 -3.90 18.00 -5.74
CA LEU A 207 -3.04 17.86 -4.56
C LEU A 207 -3.69 17.06 -3.42
N LEU A 208 -5.02 17.04 -3.34
CA LEU A 208 -5.77 16.25 -2.35
C LEU A 208 -5.94 14.79 -2.74
N LEU A 209 -5.97 14.48 -4.05
CA LEU A 209 -6.13 13.10 -4.56
C LEU A 209 -5.20 12.04 -3.93
N PRO A 210 -3.88 12.25 -3.75
CA PRO A 210 -3.01 11.21 -3.21
C PRO A 210 -3.29 10.95 -1.73
N VAL A 211 -3.63 11.99 -0.96
CA VAL A 211 -4.03 11.86 0.45
C VAL A 211 -5.33 11.07 0.56
N ILE A 212 -6.32 11.42 -0.27
CA ILE A 212 -7.61 10.71 -0.33
C ILE A 212 -7.39 9.26 -0.76
N ALA A 213 -6.54 8.99 -1.76
CA ALA A 213 -6.24 7.64 -2.23
C ALA A 213 -5.61 6.78 -1.13
N ILE A 214 -4.68 7.34 -0.35
CA ILE A 214 -4.07 6.66 0.80
C ILE A 214 -5.15 6.30 1.82
N ILE A 215 -5.94 7.27 2.29
CA ILE A 215 -6.99 7.03 3.30
C ILE A 215 -7.99 5.99 2.79
N ASN A 216 -8.48 6.17 1.56
CA ASN A 216 -9.45 5.27 0.94
C ASN A 216 -8.91 3.85 0.79
N SER A 217 -7.61 3.70 0.50
CA SER A 217 -6.98 2.38 0.39
C SER A 217 -7.01 1.61 1.70
N PHE A 218 -6.73 2.27 2.82
CA PHE A 218 -6.78 1.67 4.15
C PHE A 218 -8.20 1.34 4.57
N VAL A 219 -9.14 2.27 4.38
CA VAL A 219 -10.55 2.06 4.71
C VAL A 219 -11.11 0.90 3.90
N THR A 220 -10.93 0.89 2.58
CA THR A 220 -11.49 -0.15 1.71
C THR A 220 -10.86 -1.51 2.00
N SER A 221 -9.54 -1.57 2.15
CA SER A 221 -8.86 -2.83 2.51
C SER A 221 -9.30 -3.34 3.88
N GLY A 222 -9.49 -2.44 4.85
CA GLY A 222 -9.97 -2.77 6.19
C GLY A 222 -11.38 -3.35 6.17
N LEU A 223 -12.28 -2.73 5.41
CA LEU A 223 -13.65 -3.22 5.21
C LEU A 223 -13.67 -4.57 4.49
N THR A 224 -12.87 -4.74 3.43
CA THR A 224 -12.75 -6.04 2.74
C THR A 224 -12.18 -7.11 3.67
N HIS A 225 -11.16 -6.80 4.46
CA HIS A 225 -10.59 -7.75 5.42
C HIS A 225 -11.61 -8.13 6.50
N LEU A 226 -12.34 -7.16 7.05
CA LEU A 226 -13.41 -7.38 8.00
C LEU A 226 -14.51 -8.27 7.41
N ALA A 227 -14.94 -8.00 6.17
CA ALA A 227 -15.91 -8.84 5.48
C ALA A 227 -15.39 -10.27 5.25
N LEU A 228 -14.11 -10.43 4.92
CA LEU A 228 -13.47 -11.74 4.84
C LEU A 228 -13.44 -12.44 6.21
N MET A 229 -13.24 -11.73 7.32
CA MET A 229 -13.32 -12.32 8.66
C MET A 229 -14.74 -12.82 8.97
N ILE A 230 -15.76 -12.02 8.65
CA ILE A 230 -17.17 -12.38 8.81
C ILE A 230 -17.52 -13.62 7.98
N CYS A 231 -17.04 -13.68 6.74
CA CYS A 231 -17.26 -14.82 5.84
C CYS A 231 -16.31 -16.01 6.09
N GLN A 232 -15.51 -16.00 7.16
CA GLN A 232 -14.49 -17.02 7.48
C GLN A 232 -13.50 -17.28 6.32
N GLY A 233 -13.24 -16.26 5.51
CA GLY A 233 -12.32 -16.27 4.36
C GLY A 233 -10.96 -15.64 4.64
N ALA A 234 -10.79 -14.95 5.77
CA ALA A 234 -9.53 -14.28 6.12
C ALA A 234 -8.45 -15.27 6.63
N LYS A 235 -7.85 -16.06 5.72
CA LYS A 235 -6.79 -17.03 6.07
C LYS A 235 -5.37 -16.44 6.20
N GLN A 236 -5.20 -15.18 5.86
CA GLN A 236 -3.90 -14.49 5.78
C GLN A 236 -4.05 -13.12 6.44
N PRO A 237 -2.95 -12.49 6.92
CA PRO A 237 -3.02 -11.24 7.67
C PRO A 237 -3.58 -10.08 6.83
N PHE A 238 -4.00 -9.00 7.50
CA PHE A 238 -4.48 -7.77 6.87
C PHE A 238 -3.52 -7.23 5.80
N GLU A 239 -2.22 -7.31 6.04
CA GLU A 239 -1.20 -6.92 5.08
C GLU A 239 -1.43 -7.58 3.72
N THR A 240 -1.76 -8.87 3.68
CA THR A 240 -2.03 -9.59 2.42
C THR A 240 -3.22 -8.98 1.67
N THR A 241 -4.31 -8.63 2.37
CA THR A 241 -5.47 -7.96 1.77
C THR A 241 -5.10 -6.58 1.23
N TYR A 242 -4.35 -5.79 2.01
CA TYR A 242 -3.93 -4.45 1.63
C TYR A 242 -3.02 -4.44 0.40
N ARG A 243 -2.02 -5.33 0.36
CA ARG A 243 -1.13 -5.53 -0.80
C ARG A 243 -1.94 -5.87 -2.04
N THR A 244 -2.88 -6.81 -1.91
CA THR A 244 -3.75 -7.25 -3.01
C THR A 244 -4.56 -6.07 -3.56
N TYR A 245 -5.16 -5.26 -2.67
CA TYR A 245 -5.91 -4.07 -3.04
C TYR A 245 -5.06 -3.07 -3.82
N CYS A 246 -3.88 -2.74 -3.30
CA CYS A 246 -2.99 -1.77 -3.92
C CYS A 246 -2.57 -2.16 -5.35
N TYR A 247 -2.17 -3.42 -5.56
CA TYR A 247 -1.77 -3.87 -6.89
C TYR A 247 -2.97 -4.05 -7.83
N ALA A 248 -4.12 -4.51 -7.34
CA ALA A 248 -5.33 -4.64 -8.16
C ALA A 248 -5.85 -3.27 -8.62
N MET A 249 -6.13 -2.37 -7.68
CA MET A 249 -6.70 -1.05 -7.97
C MET A 249 -5.69 -0.13 -8.67
N GLY A 250 -4.42 -0.16 -8.25
CA GLY A 250 -3.36 0.62 -8.89
C GLY A 250 -3.17 0.22 -10.35
N SER A 251 -3.18 -1.08 -10.66
CA SER A 251 -3.07 -1.53 -12.06
C SER A 251 -4.30 -1.20 -12.88
N ALA A 252 -5.50 -1.31 -12.29
CA ALA A 252 -6.75 -0.94 -12.95
C ALA A 252 -6.81 0.55 -13.30
N ALA A 253 -6.13 1.41 -12.53
CA ALA A 253 -6.07 2.85 -12.81
C ALA A 253 -5.47 3.18 -14.18
N ALA A 254 -4.65 2.30 -14.77
CA ALA A 254 -4.13 2.47 -16.13
C ALA A 254 -5.25 2.51 -17.19
N LEU A 255 -6.39 1.85 -16.94
CA LEU A 255 -7.53 1.84 -17.86
C LEU A 255 -8.23 3.20 -17.94
N GLN A 256 -8.03 4.08 -16.95
CA GLN A 256 -8.60 5.43 -16.95
C GLN A 256 -8.01 6.32 -18.06
N VAL A 257 -6.93 5.90 -18.72
CA VAL A 257 -6.39 6.57 -19.90
C VAL A 257 -7.38 6.60 -21.07
N ILE A 258 -8.31 5.64 -21.11
CA ILE A 258 -9.28 5.52 -22.19
C ILE A 258 -10.41 6.54 -21.96
N PRO A 259 -10.62 7.51 -22.88
CA PRO A 259 -11.68 8.49 -22.73
C PRO A 259 -13.06 7.83 -22.61
N ILE A 260 -13.96 8.45 -21.84
CA ILE A 260 -15.38 8.09 -21.67
C ILE A 260 -15.61 6.75 -20.93
N CYS A 261 -14.99 5.65 -21.37
CA CYS A 261 -15.22 4.33 -20.79
C CYS A 261 -14.15 3.88 -19.79
N GLY A 262 -13.00 4.56 -19.71
CA GLY A 262 -11.87 4.15 -18.89
C GLY A 262 -12.17 4.07 -17.39
N ALA A 263 -12.97 4.98 -16.85
CA ALA A 263 -13.39 4.96 -15.45
C ALA A 263 -14.25 3.71 -15.12
N TYR A 264 -15.20 3.37 -16.00
CA TYR A 264 -16.04 2.18 -15.85
C TYR A 264 -15.22 0.89 -16.03
N ALA A 265 -14.35 0.86 -17.03
CA ALA A 265 -13.44 -0.26 -17.27
C ALA A 265 -12.52 -0.49 -16.07
N SER A 266 -11.93 0.57 -15.51
CA SER A 266 -11.11 0.53 -14.30
C SER A 266 -11.90 0.00 -13.10
N GLY A 267 -13.14 0.46 -12.89
CA GLY A 267 -13.96 0.02 -11.76
C GLY A 267 -14.34 -1.45 -11.84
N ILE A 268 -14.89 -1.88 -12.99
CA ILE A 268 -15.36 -3.26 -13.17
C ILE A 268 -14.19 -4.23 -13.19
N TRP A 269 -13.19 -3.97 -14.04
CA TRP A 269 -12.05 -4.89 -14.17
C TRP A 269 -11.18 -4.88 -12.92
N GLY A 270 -11.01 -3.74 -12.25
CA GLY A 270 -10.35 -3.65 -10.96
C GLY A 270 -10.98 -4.58 -9.93
N LEU A 271 -12.32 -4.57 -9.80
CA LEU A 271 -13.02 -5.45 -8.87
C LEU A 271 -12.82 -6.94 -9.22
N VAL A 272 -12.82 -7.30 -10.51
CA VAL A 272 -12.51 -8.66 -10.96
C VAL A 272 -11.10 -9.08 -10.55
N VAL A 273 -10.11 -8.25 -10.85
CA VAL A 273 -8.70 -8.47 -10.50
C VAL A 273 -8.54 -8.59 -8.97
N LEU A 274 -9.24 -7.76 -8.20
CA LEU A 274 -9.24 -7.82 -6.73
C LEU A 274 -9.85 -9.13 -6.21
N CYS A 275 -10.98 -9.58 -6.76
CA CYS A 275 -11.59 -10.86 -6.37
C CYS A 275 -10.67 -12.05 -6.68
N ILE A 276 -10.01 -12.04 -7.85
CA ILE A 276 -9.01 -13.05 -8.22
C ILE A 276 -7.83 -13.01 -7.25
N GLY A 277 -7.31 -11.81 -6.97
CA GLY A 277 -6.19 -11.61 -6.06
C GLY A 277 -6.51 -12.09 -4.65
N ILE A 278 -7.65 -11.71 -4.08
CA ILE A 278 -8.07 -12.15 -2.75
C ILE A 278 -8.25 -13.66 -2.70
N SER A 279 -8.88 -14.25 -3.72
CA SER A 279 -9.04 -15.70 -3.86
C SER A 279 -7.70 -16.44 -3.80
N LYS A 280 -6.71 -15.97 -4.56
CA LYS A 280 -5.37 -16.58 -4.61
C LYS A 280 -4.57 -16.33 -3.34
N MET A 281 -4.56 -15.09 -2.86
CA MET A 281 -3.72 -14.71 -1.73
C MET A 281 -4.19 -15.33 -0.43
N HIS A 282 -5.50 -15.34 -0.19
CA HIS A 282 -6.10 -15.98 0.98
C HIS A 282 -6.39 -17.48 0.78
N GLU A 283 -6.08 -18.07 -0.38
CA GLU A 283 -6.33 -19.49 -0.69
C GLU A 283 -7.76 -19.93 -0.36
N ILE A 284 -8.73 -19.13 -0.84
CA ILE A 284 -10.16 -19.37 -0.67
C ILE A 284 -10.83 -19.58 -2.02
N SER A 285 -12.08 -20.06 -2.00
CA SER A 285 -12.88 -20.15 -3.21
C SER A 285 -13.21 -18.77 -3.76
N THR A 286 -13.35 -18.66 -5.08
CA THR A 286 -13.71 -17.40 -5.76
C THR A 286 -15.02 -16.82 -5.23
N GLY A 287 -16.02 -17.66 -4.92
CA GLY A 287 -17.28 -17.19 -4.33
C GLY A 287 -17.11 -16.49 -2.97
N ARG A 288 -16.23 -17.01 -2.10
CA ARG A 288 -15.91 -16.35 -0.82
C ARG A 288 -15.15 -15.04 -1.02
N ALA A 289 -14.25 -14.99 -1.99
CA ALA A 289 -13.54 -13.76 -2.34
C ALA A 289 -14.50 -12.68 -2.86
N VAL A 290 -15.42 -13.04 -3.77
CA VAL A 290 -16.44 -12.14 -4.31
C VAL A 290 -17.34 -11.60 -3.20
N LEU A 291 -17.81 -12.48 -2.29
CA LEU A 291 -18.58 -12.04 -1.13
C LEU A 291 -17.79 -11.07 -0.25
N GLY A 292 -16.54 -11.37 0.09
CA GLY A 292 -15.71 -10.49 0.91
C GLY A 292 -15.43 -9.12 0.27
N VAL A 293 -15.30 -9.05 -1.06
CA VAL A 293 -15.05 -7.80 -1.78
C VAL A 293 -16.33 -6.98 -1.98
N LEU A 294 -17.44 -7.62 -2.36
CA LEU A 294 -18.68 -6.92 -2.69
C LEU A 294 -19.55 -6.60 -1.47
N LEU A 295 -19.44 -7.35 -0.37
CA LEU A 295 -20.26 -7.12 0.83
C LEU A 295 -20.14 -5.70 1.40
N PRO A 296 -18.93 -5.13 1.58
CA PRO A 296 -18.81 -3.73 2.00
C PRO A 296 -19.45 -2.75 1.01
N MET A 297 -19.33 -3.01 -0.29
CA MET A 297 -19.89 -2.15 -1.33
C MET A 297 -21.41 -2.18 -1.31
N ILE A 298 -22.01 -3.36 -1.16
CA ILE A 298 -23.47 -3.54 -1.06
C ILE A 298 -24.01 -2.85 0.19
N VAL A 299 -23.36 -3.05 1.35
CA VAL A 299 -23.76 -2.39 2.61
C VAL A 299 -23.65 -0.88 2.49
N CYS A 300 -22.56 -0.36 1.91
CA CYS A 300 -22.38 1.07 1.67
C CYS A 300 -23.50 1.64 0.78
N CYS A 301 -23.80 0.99 -0.35
CA CYS A 301 -24.88 1.40 -1.24
C CYS A 301 -26.26 1.36 -0.55
N ALA A 302 -26.54 0.32 0.25
CA ALA A 302 -27.80 0.20 0.98
C ALA A 302 -27.97 1.33 2.01
N VAL A 303 -26.91 1.67 2.75
CA VAL A 303 -26.91 2.78 3.71
C VAL A 303 -27.13 4.12 2.99
N ILE A 304 -26.45 4.37 1.87
CA ILE A 304 -26.63 5.61 1.09
C ILE A 304 -28.08 5.73 0.61
N VAL A 305 -28.65 4.67 0.02
CA VAL A 305 -30.04 4.68 -0.45
C VAL A 305 -30.99 4.95 0.71
N PHE A 306 -30.79 4.29 1.87
CA PHE A 306 -31.60 4.51 3.06
C PHE A 306 -31.54 5.98 3.52
N VAL A 307 -30.35 6.56 3.62
CA VAL A 307 -30.16 7.96 4.03
C VAL A 307 -30.84 8.91 3.04
N VAL A 308 -30.68 8.69 1.74
CA VAL A 308 -31.31 9.52 0.70
C VAL A 308 -32.84 9.47 0.81
N VAL A 309 -33.41 8.27 0.97
CA VAL A 309 -34.87 8.10 1.14
C VAL A 309 -35.36 8.75 2.43
N ALA A 310 -34.64 8.60 3.54
CA ALA A 310 -35.00 9.21 4.81
C ALA A 310 -34.97 10.74 4.76
N VAL A 311 -33.94 11.32 4.14
CA VAL A 311 -33.81 12.77 3.95
C VAL A 311 -34.91 13.29 3.03
N ALA A 312 -35.15 12.63 1.89
CA ALA A 312 -36.21 13.02 0.95
C ALA A 312 -37.60 12.95 1.61
N GLY A 313 -37.87 11.90 2.38
CA GLY A 313 -39.11 11.75 3.15
C GLY A 313 -39.27 12.82 4.22
N GLY A 314 -38.18 13.19 4.92
CA GLY A 314 -38.16 14.28 5.89
C GLY A 314 -38.46 15.63 5.25
N ILE A 315 -37.84 15.93 4.11
CA ILE A 315 -38.10 17.17 3.34
C ILE A 315 -39.57 17.20 2.88
N ALA A 316 -40.09 16.11 2.31
CA ALA A 316 -41.49 16.02 1.89
C ALA A 316 -42.48 16.21 3.05
N ALA A 317 -42.18 15.64 4.22
CA ALA A 317 -43.00 15.83 5.42
C ALA A 317 -43.00 17.30 5.88
N THR A 318 -41.84 17.98 5.87
CA THR A 318 -41.78 19.42 6.22
C THR A 318 -42.53 20.30 5.23
N GLN A 319 -42.54 19.95 3.94
CA GLN A 319 -43.29 20.69 2.91
C GLN A 319 -44.80 20.44 2.98
N ALA A 320 -45.24 19.27 3.46
CA ALA A 320 -46.67 18.96 3.65
C ALA A 320 -47.30 19.67 4.87
N HIS A 321 -46.47 20.24 5.75
CA HIS A 321 -46.91 21.01 6.93
C HIS A 321 -46.92 22.55 6.70
N HIS A 322 -46.61 23.00 5.49
CA HIS A 322 -46.71 24.39 5.03
C HIS A 322 -47.84 24.55 4.02
#